data_AF-A0A963BRV2-F1
#
_entry.id   AF-A0A963BRV2-F1
#
_cell.length_a   1.000
_cell.length_b   1.000
_cell.length_c   1.000
_cell.angle_alpha   90.00
_cell.angle_beta   90.00
_cell.angle_gamma   90.00
#
_symmetry.space_group_name_H-M   'P 1'
#
loop_
_entity.id
_entity.type
_entity.pdbx_description
1 polymer ?
#
loop_
_entity_poly.entity_id
_entity_poly.type
_entity_poly.pdbx_seq_one_letter_code
_entity_poly.pdbx_strand_id
1 'polypeptide(L)'
;MKNALRLYELSDNYLSALDHLTDPEEDIPMEAVMDTLEALELDLTEKATNVAAFARNLEASAKAIREAEQTMARRRRALESRAEWIREYLKHNMEATGITKIESPWFVLAIRKNPQAVDITSEAALPDDAVTVLLELDRGTYNAIKEKLNGHRLTGTKVDKAVLKARLQGGEDVDGARLVRGTRLQIS
;
A
#
# COMPACT_ATOMS: atom_id res chain seq x y z
N MET A 1 44.01 -16.34 -16.97
CA MET A 1 42.90 -15.38 -16.81
C MET A 1 41.64 -16.09 -17.29
N LYS A 2 40.72 -16.51 -16.40
CA LYS A 2 39.41 -17.05 -16.84
C LYS A 2 38.67 -15.92 -17.57
N ASN A 3 38.31 -16.13 -18.83
CA ASN A 3 37.82 -15.11 -19.73
C ASN A 3 36.49 -14.52 -19.21
N ALA A 4 36.39 -13.19 -19.15
CA ALA A 4 35.33 -12.48 -18.41
C ALA A 4 34.05 -12.25 -19.23
N LEU A 5 33.69 -13.19 -20.11
CA LEU A 5 32.50 -13.09 -20.95
C LEU A 5 31.24 -13.02 -20.09
N ARG A 6 30.29 -12.17 -20.45
CA ARG A 6 28.98 -12.08 -19.78
C ARG A 6 28.14 -13.32 -20.11
N LEU A 7 27.14 -13.60 -19.27
CA LEU A 7 26.32 -14.81 -19.44
C LEU A 7 25.58 -14.81 -20.79
N TYR A 8 25.08 -13.65 -21.23
CA TYR A 8 24.45 -13.51 -22.53
C TYR A 8 25.46 -13.74 -23.68
N GLU A 9 26.69 -13.22 -23.56
CA GLU A 9 27.75 -13.43 -24.56
C GLU A 9 28.14 -14.91 -24.69
N LEU A 10 28.17 -15.65 -23.56
CA LEU A 10 28.40 -17.10 -23.60
C LEU A 10 27.25 -17.84 -24.30
N SER A 11 26.00 -17.44 -24.05
CA SER A 11 24.85 -18.01 -24.74
C SER A 11 24.85 -17.70 -26.24
N ASP A 12 25.17 -16.46 -26.62
CA ASP A 12 25.24 -16.05 -28.03
C ASP A 12 26.35 -16.79 -28.77
N ASN A 13 27.53 -16.96 -28.14
CA ASN A 13 28.64 -17.74 -28.70
C ASN A 13 28.28 -19.23 -28.84
N TYR A 14 27.57 -19.80 -27.86
CA TYR A 14 27.10 -21.18 -27.91
C TYR A 14 26.10 -21.40 -29.06
N LEU A 15 25.16 -20.46 -29.27
CA LEU A 15 24.22 -20.50 -30.39
C LEU A 15 24.93 -20.36 -31.73
N SER A 16 25.87 -19.42 -31.86
CA SER A 16 26.67 -19.28 -33.08
C SER A 16 27.46 -20.55 -33.41
N ALA A 17 28.04 -21.22 -32.41
CA ALA A 17 28.76 -22.48 -32.61
C ALA A 17 27.84 -23.63 -33.05
N LEU A 18 26.57 -23.64 -32.60
CA LEU A 18 25.57 -24.59 -33.08
C LEU A 18 25.17 -24.32 -34.54
N ASP A 19 25.03 -23.05 -34.91
CA ASP A 19 24.66 -22.67 -36.28
C ASP A 19 25.71 -23.17 -37.29
N HIS A 20 27.00 -22.99 -36.97
CA HIS A 20 28.13 -23.52 -37.75
C HIS A 20 28.11 -25.05 -37.93
N LEU A 21 27.62 -25.80 -36.95
CA LEU A 21 27.49 -27.27 -37.04
C LEU A 21 26.37 -27.68 -38.03
N THR A 22 25.38 -26.83 -38.23
CA THR A 22 24.19 -27.11 -39.05
C THR A 22 24.28 -26.55 -40.46
N ASP A 23 25.30 -25.75 -40.77
CA ASP A 23 25.49 -25.17 -42.09
C ASP A 23 26.15 -26.19 -43.04
N PRO A 24 25.47 -26.63 -44.10
CA PRO A 24 26.00 -27.61 -45.05
C PRO A 24 27.13 -27.06 -45.94
N GLU A 25 27.42 -25.76 -45.94
CA GLU A 25 28.52 -25.16 -46.73
C GLU A 25 29.84 -25.02 -45.95
N GLU A 26 29.84 -25.23 -44.63
CA GLU A 26 31.05 -25.18 -43.80
C GLU A 26 31.70 -26.55 -43.62
N ASP A 27 32.90 -26.73 -44.17
CA ASP A 27 33.70 -27.96 -44.06
C ASP A 27 34.61 -27.93 -42.81
N ILE A 28 33.99 -27.78 -41.62
CA ILE A 28 34.71 -27.77 -40.34
C ILE A 28 34.74 -29.19 -39.77
N PRO A 29 35.89 -29.70 -39.28
CA PRO A 29 35.96 -30.99 -38.61
C PRO A 29 34.99 -31.07 -37.42
N MET A 30 34.07 -32.03 -37.49
CA MET A 30 33.02 -32.22 -36.48
C MET A 30 33.56 -32.34 -35.06
N GLU A 31 34.70 -33.00 -34.87
CA GLU A 31 35.37 -33.14 -33.57
C GLU A 31 35.78 -31.79 -32.96
N ALA A 32 36.30 -30.87 -33.77
CA ALA A 32 36.75 -29.56 -33.28
C ALA A 32 35.57 -28.65 -32.86
N VAL A 33 34.42 -28.78 -33.53
CA VAL A 33 33.20 -28.04 -33.17
C VAL A 33 32.61 -28.61 -31.88
N MET A 34 32.56 -29.93 -31.74
CA MET A 34 32.05 -30.60 -30.53
C MET A 34 32.89 -30.26 -29.29
N ASP A 35 34.22 -30.29 -29.40
CA ASP A 35 35.13 -29.88 -28.32
C ASP A 35 34.87 -28.42 -27.89
N THR A 36 34.59 -27.54 -28.85
CA THR A 36 34.29 -26.12 -28.58
C THR A 36 32.92 -25.94 -27.91
N LEU A 37 31.90 -26.69 -28.34
CA LEU A 37 30.56 -26.68 -27.76
C LEU A 37 30.58 -27.18 -26.31
N GLU A 38 31.25 -28.30 -26.04
CA GLU A 38 31.37 -28.85 -24.68
C GLU A 38 32.07 -27.85 -23.75
N ALA A 39 33.15 -27.19 -24.21
CA ALA A 39 33.83 -26.18 -23.43
C ALA A 39 32.92 -24.96 -23.11
N LEU A 40 32.16 -24.47 -24.10
CA LEU A 40 31.23 -23.36 -23.90
C LEU A 40 30.04 -23.74 -23.00
N GLU A 41 29.53 -24.96 -23.10
CA GLU A 41 28.46 -25.47 -22.23
C GLU A 41 28.90 -25.54 -20.77
N LEU A 42 30.12 -26.04 -20.51
CA LEU A 42 30.70 -26.10 -19.17
C LEU A 42 30.85 -24.69 -18.56
N ASP A 43 31.38 -23.74 -19.33
CA ASP A 43 31.54 -22.34 -18.89
C ASP A 43 30.19 -21.66 -18.65
N LEU A 44 29.20 -21.90 -19.51
CA LEU A 44 27.83 -21.41 -19.35
C LEU A 44 27.21 -21.96 -18.06
N THR A 45 27.35 -23.26 -17.82
CA THR A 45 26.80 -23.94 -16.64
C THR A 45 27.44 -23.47 -15.33
N GLU A 46 28.78 -23.34 -15.29
CA GLU A 46 29.51 -22.80 -14.13
C GLU A 46 29.03 -21.37 -13.84
N LYS A 47 28.95 -20.52 -14.88
CA LYS A 47 28.55 -19.12 -14.70
C LYS A 47 27.08 -18.98 -14.30
N ALA A 48 26.17 -19.73 -14.93
CA ALA A 48 24.75 -19.72 -14.60
C ALA A 48 24.51 -20.16 -13.15
N THR A 49 25.22 -21.20 -12.70
CA THR A 49 25.16 -21.68 -11.32
C THR A 49 25.63 -20.61 -10.33
N ASN A 50 26.74 -19.93 -10.61
CA ASN A 50 27.25 -18.85 -9.77
C ASN A 50 26.30 -17.65 -9.72
N VAL A 51 25.72 -17.26 -10.86
CA VAL A 51 24.72 -16.18 -10.92
C VAL A 51 23.46 -16.55 -10.13
N ALA A 52 22.98 -17.79 -10.25
CA ALA A 52 21.84 -18.29 -9.49
C ALA A 52 22.14 -18.32 -7.98
N ALA A 53 23.34 -18.75 -7.57
CA ALA A 53 23.77 -18.73 -6.19
C ALA A 53 23.79 -17.30 -5.62
N PHE A 54 24.28 -16.33 -6.40
CA PHE A 54 24.26 -14.92 -6.01
C PHE A 54 22.83 -14.37 -5.91
N ALA A 55 21.94 -14.70 -6.86
CA ALA A 55 20.53 -14.32 -6.78
C ALA A 55 19.87 -14.86 -5.50
N ARG A 56 20.10 -16.14 -5.16
CA ARG A 56 19.60 -16.74 -3.91
C ARG A 56 20.14 -16.06 -2.66
N ASN A 57 21.38 -15.58 -2.69
CA ASN A 57 21.94 -14.80 -1.59
C ASN A 57 21.18 -13.48 -1.41
N LEU A 58 20.93 -12.75 -2.50
CA LEU A 58 20.14 -11.51 -2.47
C LEU A 58 18.71 -11.75 -1.97
N GLU A 59 18.05 -12.83 -2.42
CA GLU A 59 16.72 -13.22 -1.94
C GLU A 59 16.71 -13.50 -0.44
N ALA A 60 17.72 -14.22 0.06
CA ALA A 60 17.87 -14.50 1.49
C ALA A 60 18.08 -13.21 2.30
N SER A 61 18.94 -12.30 1.83
CA SER A 61 19.13 -10.99 2.45
C SER A 61 17.85 -10.15 2.45
N ALA A 62 17.13 -10.11 1.32
CA ALA A 62 15.86 -9.39 1.22
C ALA A 62 14.80 -9.94 2.18
N LYS A 63 14.72 -11.27 2.33
CA LYS A 63 13.83 -11.91 3.30
C LYS A 63 14.17 -11.51 4.73
N ALA A 64 15.46 -11.55 5.11
CA ALA A 64 15.91 -11.16 6.44
C ALA A 64 15.58 -9.68 6.75
N ILE A 65 15.80 -8.78 5.79
CA ILE A 65 15.44 -7.36 5.91
C ILE A 65 13.93 -7.22 6.14
N ARG A 66 13.10 -7.89 5.34
CA ARG A 66 11.64 -7.83 5.47
C ARG A 66 11.14 -8.33 6.83
N GLU A 67 11.77 -9.35 7.41
CA GLU A 67 11.44 -9.84 8.76
C GLU A 67 11.80 -8.81 9.83
N ALA A 68 12.96 -8.16 9.71
CA ALA A 68 13.38 -7.08 10.59
C ALA A 68 12.43 -5.87 10.50
N GLU A 69 12.05 -5.46 9.29
CA GLU A 69 11.07 -4.38 9.05
C GLU A 69 9.72 -4.67 9.71
N GLN A 70 9.20 -5.89 9.55
CA GLN A 70 7.94 -6.29 10.19
C GLN A 70 8.04 -6.19 11.72
N THR A 71 9.17 -6.62 12.29
CA THR A 71 9.41 -6.54 13.73
C THR A 71 9.47 -5.09 14.21
N MET A 72 10.19 -4.24 13.50
CA MET A 72 10.26 -2.80 13.80
C MET A 72 8.90 -2.11 13.64
N ALA A 73 8.14 -2.46 12.60
CA ALA A 73 6.80 -1.94 12.38
C ALA A 73 5.83 -2.34 13.50
N ARG A 74 5.89 -3.59 13.98
CA ARG A 74 5.11 -4.04 15.15
C ARG A 74 5.49 -3.25 16.40
N ARG A 75 6.79 -3.05 16.65
CA ARG A 75 7.27 -2.27 17.80
C ARG A 75 6.83 -0.81 17.73
N ARG A 76 6.94 -0.17 16.55
CA ARG A 76 6.44 1.19 16.31
C ARG A 76 4.95 1.29 16.63
N ARG A 77 4.13 0.40 16.06
CA ARG A 77 2.68 0.37 16.30
C ARG A 77 2.35 0.19 17.78
N ALA A 78 3.05 -0.72 18.47
CA ALA A 78 2.84 -0.93 19.91
C ALA A 78 3.17 0.32 20.75
N LEU A 79 4.24 1.05 20.40
CA LEU A 79 4.59 2.30 21.06
C LEU A 79 3.56 3.40 20.78
N GLU A 80 3.10 3.53 19.53
CA GLU A 80 2.06 4.49 19.14
C GLU A 80 0.74 4.21 19.87
N SER A 81 0.27 2.96 19.88
CA SER A 81 -0.94 2.57 20.61
C SER A 81 -0.82 2.81 22.10
N ARG A 82 0.34 2.53 22.69
CA ARG A 82 0.58 2.80 24.12
C ARG A 82 0.62 4.29 24.43
N ALA A 83 1.23 5.09 23.57
CA ALA A 83 1.26 6.55 23.72
C ALA A 83 -0.17 7.13 23.62
N GLU A 84 -0.97 6.65 22.67
CA GLU A 84 -2.37 7.06 22.54
C GLU A 84 -3.19 6.67 23.77
N TRP A 85 -3.05 5.43 24.25
CA TRP A 85 -3.72 4.99 25.48
C TRP A 85 -3.36 5.86 26.68
N ILE A 86 -2.10 6.26 26.85
CA ILE A 86 -1.68 7.16 27.93
C ILE A 86 -2.33 8.55 27.77
N ARG A 87 -2.42 9.07 26.55
CA ARG A 87 -3.08 10.36 26.27
C ARG A 87 -4.57 10.30 26.58
N GLU A 88 -5.24 9.22 26.20
CA GLU A 88 -6.65 9.00 26.49
C GLU A 88 -6.89 8.81 28.00
N TYR A 89 -6.05 8.04 28.68
CA TYR A 89 -6.07 7.90 30.14
C TYR A 89 -5.93 9.26 30.82
N LEU A 90 -4.95 10.07 30.42
CA LEU A 90 -4.74 11.40 30.98
C LEU A 90 -5.95 12.32 30.72
N LYS A 91 -6.48 12.31 29.49
CA LYS A 91 -7.70 13.04 29.13
C LYS A 91 -8.86 12.64 30.03
N HIS A 92 -9.11 11.34 30.20
CA HIS A 92 -10.20 10.82 31.01
C HIS A 92 -10.08 11.25 32.48
N ASN A 93 -8.88 11.17 33.06
CA ASN A 93 -8.67 11.59 34.44
C ASN A 93 -8.82 13.11 34.62
N MET A 94 -8.34 13.91 33.67
CA MET A 94 -8.55 15.37 33.67
C MET A 94 -10.04 15.72 33.57
N GLU A 95 -10.81 15.00 32.74
CA GLU A 95 -12.26 15.17 32.62
C GLU A 95 -13.00 14.75 33.90
N ALA A 96 -12.66 13.60 34.48
CA ALA A 96 -13.29 13.07 35.69
C ALA A 96 -13.03 13.95 36.92
N THR A 97 -11.85 14.56 37.01
CA THR A 97 -11.47 15.48 38.10
C THR A 97 -11.92 16.92 37.86
N GLY A 98 -12.44 17.24 36.67
CA GLY A 98 -12.81 18.60 36.27
C GLY A 98 -11.61 19.54 36.00
N ILE A 99 -10.38 19.02 35.96
CA ILE A 99 -9.17 19.81 35.71
C ILE A 99 -9.05 20.05 34.21
N THR A 100 -9.26 21.29 33.78
CA THR A 100 -9.25 21.65 32.35
C THR A 100 -7.86 22.02 31.82
N LYS A 101 -6.93 22.43 32.70
CA LYS A 101 -5.58 22.86 32.35
C LYS A 101 -4.59 22.50 33.46
N ILE A 102 -3.45 21.95 33.07
CA ILE A 102 -2.30 21.70 33.95
C ILE A 102 -1.08 22.34 33.29
N GLU A 103 -0.42 23.23 34.02
CA GLU A 103 0.82 23.88 33.57
C GLU A 103 2.01 23.21 34.22
N SER A 104 3.01 22.84 33.42
CA SER A 104 4.31 22.41 33.91
C SER A 104 5.41 23.27 33.27
N PRO A 105 6.60 23.35 33.87
CA PRO A 105 7.74 24.06 33.27
C PRO A 105 8.13 23.58 31.87
N TRP A 106 7.75 22.35 31.50
CA TRP A 106 8.17 21.70 30.26
C TRP A 106 7.08 21.67 29.18
N PHE A 107 5.81 21.61 29.59
CA PHE A 107 4.65 21.54 28.70
C PHE A 107 3.36 21.89 29.43
N VAL A 108 2.36 22.32 28.67
CA VAL A 108 1.00 22.60 29.15
C VAL A 108 0.06 21.54 28.62
N LEU A 109 -0.73 20.96 29.52
CA LEU A 109 -1.81 20.03 29.21
C LEU A 109 -3.13 20.79 29.26
N ALA A 110 -3.93 20.74 28.21
CA ALA A 110 -5.25 21.38 28.20
C ALA A 110 -6.29 20.51 27.49
N ILE A 111 -7.48 20.40 28.09
CA ILE A 111 -8.65 19.85 27.41
C ILE A 111 -9.19 20.92 26.47
N ARG A 112 -9.24 20.61 25.18
CA ARG A 112 -9.81 21.48 24.15
C ARG A 112 -11.04 20.84 23.55
N LYS A 113 -12.04 21.66 23.23
CA LYS A 113 -13.22 21.20 22.49
C LYS A 113 -12.84 20.97 21.02
N ASN A 114 -13.21 19.81 20.49
CA ASN A 114 -13.08 19.54 19.06
C ASN A 114 -14.05 20.44 18.26
N PRO A 115 -13.75 20.71 16.98
CA PRO A 115 -14.74 21.26 16.07
C PRO A 115 -15.95 20.33 16.02
N GLN A 116 -17.15 20.89 15.85
CA GLN A 116 -18.37 20.10 15.74
C GLN A 116 -18.27 19.15 14.54
N ALA A 117 -18.63 17.89 14.77
CA ALA A 117 -18.72 16.85 13.76
C ALA A 117 -20.18 16.40 13.62
N VAL A 118 -20.55 15.96 12.43
CA VAL A 118 -21.87 15.38 12.16
C VAL A 118 -21.84 13.89 12.50
N ASP A 119 -22.68 13.51 13.45
CA ASP A 119 -22.98 12.14 13.85
C ASP A 119 -24.27 11.72 13.13
N ILE A 120 -24.20 10.64 12.33
CA ILE A 120 -25.34 10.13 11.56
C ILE A 120 -25.96 9.02 12.38
N THR A 121 -27.20 9.22 12.83
CA THR A 121 -27.95 8.25 13.64
C THR A 121 -28.81 7.31 12.79
N SER A 122 -29.23 7.74 11.60
CA SER A 122 -29.97 6.92 10.65
C SER A 122 -29.75 7.41 9.23
N GLU A 123 -29.09 6.61 8.39
CA GLU A 123 -28.85 6.96 6.98
C GLU A 123 -30.14 7.05 6.16
N ALA A 124 -31.19 6.30 6.55
CA ALA A 124 -32.47 6.26 5.85
C ALA A 124 -33.39 7.45 6.18
N ALA A 125 -33.11 8.18 7.25
CA ALA A 125 -33.87 9.37 7.65
C ALA A 125 -33.24 10.68 7.11
N LEU A 126 -32.04 10.59 6.51
CA LEU A 126 -31.38 11.73 5.94
C LEU A 126 -32.12 12.22 4.69
N PRO A 127 -32.14 13.54 4.43
CA PRO A 127 -32.77 14.08 3.24
C PRO A 127 -32.01 13.63 1.98
N ASP A 128 -32.77 13.34 0.92
CA ASP A 128 -32.29 12.77 -0.37
C ASP A 128 -31.20 13.61 -1.04
N ASP A 129 -31.13 14.91 -0.73
CA ASP A 129 -30.13 15.83 -1.27
C ASP A 129 -28.76 15.76 -0.56
N ALA A 130 -28.70 15.14 0.62
CA ALA A 130 -27.48 14.88 1.37
C ALA A 130 -26.96 13.44 1.19
N VAL A 131 -27.77 12.56 0.60
CA VAL A 131 -27.46 11.14 0.37
C VAL A 131 -27.35 10.87 -1.13
N THR A 132 -26.14 10.63 -1.62
CA THR A 132 -25.97 10.10 -2.97
C THR A 132 -26.16 8.58 -2.93
N VAL A 133 -27.30 8.10 -3.43
CA VAL A 133 -27.59 6.67 -3.61
C VAL A 133 -26.90 6.17 -4.88
N LEU A 134 -25.93 5.28 -4.72
CA LEU A 134 -25.14 4.71 -5.81
C LEU A 134 -25.55 3.24 -6.00
N LEU A 135 -26.27 2.95 -7.09
CA LEU A 135 -26.78 1.62 -7.44
C LEU A 135 -25.68 0.71 -7.99
N GLU A 136 -25.59 -0.53 -7.49
CA GLU A 136 -24.75 -1.57 -8.11
C GLU A 136 -25.43 -2.12 -9.36
N LEU A 137 -24.76 -1.96 -10.51
CA LEU A 137 -25.23 -2.43 -11.81
C LEU A 137 -24.26 -3.49 -12.33
N ASP A 138 -24.79 -4.57 -12.91
CA ASP A 138 -23.96 -5.54 -13.62
C ASP A 138 -23.28 -4.88 -14.84
N ARG A 139 -22.16 -5.47 -15.28
CA ARG A 139 -21.34 -4.90 -16.36
C ARG A 139 -22.09 -4.79 -17.69
N GLY A 140 -23.09 -5.64 -17.93
CA GLY A 140 -23.95 -5.61 -19.12
C GLY A 140 -24.90 -4.41 -19.08
N THR A 141 -25.60 -4.23 -17.95
CA THR A 141 -26.50 -3.10 -17.73
C THR A 141 -25.74 -1.78 -17.71
N TYR A 142 -24.59 -1.69 -17.02
CA TYR A 142 -23.75 -0.49 -17.03
C TYR A 142 -23.38 -0.04 -18.45
N ASN A 143 -22.98 -0.98 -19.32
CA ASN A 143 -22.59 -0.65 -20.69
C ASN A 143 -23.77 -0.17 -21.56
N ALA A 144 -24.99 -0.61 -21.25
CA ALA A 144 -26.21 -0.17 -21.93
C ALA A 144 -26.65 1.26 -21.53
N ILE A 145 -26.30 1.71 -20.32
CA ILE A 145 -26.67 3.04 -19.81
C ILE A 145 -25.48 3.98 -19.55
N LYS A 146 -24.25 3.58 -19.89
CA LYS A 146 -23.02 4.38 -19.68
C LYS A 146 -23.06 5.77 -20.33
N GLU A 147 -23.75 5.88 -21.47
CA GLU A 147 -23.91 7.12 -22.22
C GLU A 147 -24.87 8.09 -21.51
N LYS A 148 -25.85 7.54 -20.76
CA LYS A 148 -26.73 8.32 -19.87
C LYS A 148 -26.09 8.60 -18.50
N LEU A 149 -25.14 7.78 -18.08
CA LEU A 149 -24.40 7.91 -16.80
C LEU A 149 -23.15 8.80 -16.88
N ASN A 150 -22.85 9.37 -18.06
CA ASN A 150 -21.79 10.33 -18.31
C ASN A 150 -20.41 9.94 -17.72
N GLY A 151 -20.07 8.65 -17.75
CA GLY A 151 -18.75 8.14 -17.36
C GLY A 151 -18.51 7.87 -15.87
N HIS A 152 -19.51 8.03 -14.99
CA HIS A 152 -19.35 7.70 -13.56
C HIS A 152 -19.59 6.21 -13.28
N ARG A 153 -18.76 5.60 -12.42
CA ARG A 153 -19.02 4.28 -11.79
C ARG A 153 -19.53 4.48 -10.38
N LEU A 154 -20.63 3.80 -10.05
CA LEU A 154 -21.34 3.92 -8.78
C LEU A 154 -20.98 2.67 -7.93
N THR A 155 -20.31 2.85 -6.79
CA THR A 155 -19.93 1.73 -5.88
C THR A 155 -20.08 2.16 -4.41
N GLY A 156 -21.32 2.30 -3.94
CA GLY A 156 -21.66 2.46 -2.50
C GLY A 156 -22.24 3.81 -2.09
N THR A 157 -23.04 3.87 -1.03
CA THR A 157 -23.67 5.10 -0.53
C THR A 157 -22.63 6.10 -0.01
N LYS A 158 -22.68 7.34 -0.48
CA LYS A 158 -21.80 8.43 0.00
C LYS A 158 -22.66 9.56 0.56
N VAL A 159 -22.51 9.82 1.86
CA VAL A 159 -23.19 10.92 2.56
C VAL A 159 -22.31 12.17 2.56
N ASP A 160 -22.85 13.30 2.13
CA ASP A 160 -22.16 14.59 2.19
C ASP A 160 -22.32 15.23 3.58
N LYS A 161 -21.34 14.95 4.46
CA LYS A 161 -21.31 15.50 5.81
C LYS A 161 -21.09 17.01 5.86
N ALA A 162 -20.62 17.65 4.79
CA ALA A 162 -20.42 19.11 4.76
C ALA A 162 -21.76 19.83 4.64
N VAL A 163 -22.65 19.34 3.78
CA VAL A 163 -24.02 19.86 3.62
C VAL A 163 -24.81 19.70 4.92
N LEU A 164 -24.76 18.50 5.51
CA LEU A 164 -25.43 18.22 6.79
C LEU A 164 -24.89 19.12 7.92
N LYS A 165 -23.58 19.36 7.95
CA LYS A 165 -22.96 20.25 8.94
C LYS A 165 -23.46 21.68 8.81
N ALA A 166 -23.55 22.20 7.58
CA ALA A 166 -24.03 23.56 7.33
C ALA A 166 -25.50 23.75 7.76
N ARG A 167 -26.37 22.78 7.45
CA ARG A 167 -27.80 22.81 7.85
C ARG A 167 -27.99 22.77 9.36
N LEU A 168 -27.35 21.81 10.01
CA LEU A 168 -27.43 21.66 11.47
C LEU A 168 -26.81 22.88 12.19
N GLN A 169 -25.81 23.56 11.61
CA GLN A 169 -25.28 24.81 12.15
C GLN A 169 -26.18 26.02 11.87
N GLY A 170 -26.95 25.99 10.78
CA GLY A 170 -27.97 26.97 10.43
C GLY A 170 -29.26 26.88 11.26
N GLY A 171 -29.39 25.86 12.11
CA GLY A 171 -30.54 25.65 12.98
C GLY A 171 -31.67 24.81 12.36
N GLU A 172 -31.43 24.21 11.19
CA GLU A 172 -32.35 23.23 10.61
C GLU A 172 -32.22 21.89 11.33
N ASP A 173 -33.35 21.30 11.74
CA ASP A 173 -33.39 19.95 12.30
C ASP A 173 -33.35 18.95 11.14
N VAL A 174 -32.30 18.13 11.09
CA VAL A 174 -32.11 17.12 10.05
C VAL A 174 -32.32 15.76 10.69
N ASP A 175 -33.46 15.13 10.37
CA ASP A 175 -33.75 13.79 10.86
C ASP A 175 -32.63 12.82 10.45
N GLY A 176 -32.20 11.97 11.39
CA GLY A 176 -31.06 11.06 11.18
C GLY A 176 -29.65 11.67 11.29
N ALA A 177 -29.48 12.96 11.58
CA ALA A 177 -28.16 13.57 11.82
C ALA A 177 -28.15 14.56 13.00
N ARG A 178 -27.07 14.56 13.80
CA ARG A 178 -26.89 15.52 14.89
C ARG A 178 -25.45 16.02 14.99
N LEU A 179 -25.27 17.24 15.50
CA LEU A 179 -23.94 17.76 15.79
C LEU A 179 -23.44 17.23 17.14
N VAL A 180 -22.30 16.57 17.12
CA VAL A 180 -21.61 16.12 18.33
C VAL A 180 -20.33 16.92 18.49
N ARG A 181 -20.01 17.26 19.74
CA ARG A 181 -18.80 17.98 20.11
C ARG A 181 -18.01 17.20 21.14
N GLY A 182 -16.99 16.51 20.68
CA GLY A 182 -16.01 15.86 21.55
C GLY A 182 -14.97 16.84 22.10
N THR A 183 -14.05 16.28 22.89
CA THR A 183 -12.90 16.95 23.48
C THR A 183 -11.63 16.18 23.12
N ARG A 184 -10.49 16.87 23.11
CA ARG A 184 -9.16 16.27 22.95
C ARG A 184 -8.20 16.82 24.00
N LEU A 185 -7.22 16.01 24.36
CA LEU A 185 -6.06 16.48 25.12
C LEU A 185 -5.08 17.15 24.15
N GLN A 186 -4.71 18.38 24.43
CA GLN A 186 -3.63 19.08 23.76
C GLN A 186 -2.43 19.18 24.70
N ILE A 187 -1.25 18.81 24.18
CA ILE A 187 0.04 18.96 24.86
C ILE A 187 0.83 19.98 24.02
N SER A 188 1.19 21.11 24.62
CA SER A 188 1.90 22.22 23.97
C SER A 188 3.11 22.66 24.75
#